data_AF-A0A6G7GRY9-F1
#
_entry.id   AF-A0A6G7GRY9-F1
#
_cell.length_a   1.000
_cell.length_b   1.000
_cell.length_c   1.000
_cell.angle_alpha   90.00
_cell.angle_beta   90.00
_cell.angle_gamma   90.00
#
_symmetry.space_group_name_H-M   'P 1'
#
loop_
_entity.id
_entity.type
_entity.pdbx_description
1 polymer ?
#
loop_
_entity_poly.entity_id
_entity_poly.type
_entity_poly.pdbx_seq_one_letter_code
_entity_poly.pdbx_strand_id
1 'polypeptide(L)'
;MVHKKSAYTISREDFDAVIFDLDGVVTDTASVHADAWKKMFDEFLSQYAACNNKPFQPFDIDADYRLYVDGKPRFDGVRSFLRSRGVNLPEGQPDDLPGTESIHGLGKLKNEYFLKHIGDHGAEVYDSTIDFIHSLKKQGCKTAIISSSRNCAMILDSTNLSSLFDVRVDGLDSEVLGIKGKPAPDIFLEAARQLKAKPERAVVIEDAISGVQAGKAGKFRLVVGVARTGDKESLLENGADVVVEDLSEIGVRNDIEVIHGLPSALDSIDDIANQARGKRIAVFLDYDGTLTPIVETPDKAIMAEDMREAVIKLSNNCTVGIISGRDLKDVQEKVEIDSFVYAGSHVFDIAGPEGLNIKSQAGAEFLPVLDKAEKELSEKLRSIEGVFVERKKFAIAIHYRLVTPEKAELVDEIVDKVASVYPELRKAYGKKIFELQPDIDWHKGKALLTLLKALKLDGDDVLPFYIGDDVTDEDAFWTLKGSGIGIVVWDEPYETAASYSLKNPEEVRKFLLKLIPLGGGHE
;
A
#
# COMPACT_ATOMS: atom_id res chain seq x y z
N MET A 1 28.28 -3.59 11.22
CA MET A 1 28.28 -2.66 10.07
C MET A 1 28.43 -1.25 10.59
N VAL A 2 29.23 -0.42 9.92
CA VAL A 2 29.51 0.97 10.32
C VAL A 2 28.21 1.77 10.19
N HIS A 3 27.66 2.27 11.31
CA HIS A 3 26.53 3.20 11.27
C HIS A 3 26.96 4.46 10.51
N LYS A 4 26.47 4.64 9.28
CA LYS A 4 26.48 5.95 8.62
C LYS A 4 25.65 6.87 9.51
N LYS A 5 26.28 7.92 10.03
CA LYS A 5 25.63 8.93 10.84
C LYS A 5 24.61 9.64 9.93
N SER A 6 23.32 9.56 10.26
CA SER A 6 22.26 10.23 9.49
C SER A 6 22.52 11.74 9.46
N ALA A 7 22.36 12.36 8.28
CA ALA A 7 22.64 13.78 8.08
C ALA A 7 21.51 14.67 8.65
N TYR A 8 20.31 14.11 8.73
CA TYR A 8 19.11 14.77 9.26
C TYR A 8 18.28 13.77 10.06
N THR A 9 17.41 14.26 10.97
CA THR A 9 16.56 13.39 11.78
C THR A 9 15.14 13.95 11.87
N ILE A 10 14.14 13.12 11.58
CA ILE A 10 12.72 13.44 11.78
C ILE A 10 12.28 12.88 13.13
N SER A 11 11.58 13.69 13.94
CA SER A 11 11.03 13.27 15.23
C SER A 11 9.53 13.58 15.31
N ARG A 12 8.80 12.82 16.14
CA ARG A 12 7.37 13.07 16.39
C ARG A 12 7.12 14.38 17.14
N GLU A 13 8.09 14.84 17.92
CA GLU A 13 8.03 16.12 18.64
C GLU A 13 7.96 17.29 17.64
N ASP A 14 8.78 17.21 16.59
CA ASP A 14 8.92 18.25 15.58
C ASP A 14 7.87 18.15 14.46
N PHE A 15 7.47 16.94 14.09
CA PHE A 15 6.61 16.69 12.93
C PHE A 15 5.43 15.76 13.24
N ASP A 16 4.26 16.09 12.69
CA ASP A 16 3.03 15.33 12.77
C ASP A 16 2.79 14.41 11.58
N ALA A 17 3.33 14.77 10.42
CA ALA A 17 3.14 14.01 9.20
C ALA A 17 4.34 14.12 8.25
N VAL A 18 4.49 13.09 7.42
CA VAL A 18 5.42 13.05 6.30
C VAL A 18 4.63 12.70 5.04
N ILE A 19 4.78 13.53 4.02
CA ILE A 19 4.08 13.43 2.74
C ILE A 19 5.11 13.08 1.68
N PHE A 20 4.93 11.94 1.05
CA PHE A 20 5.83 11.37 0.05
C PHE A 20 5.25 11.60 -1.33
N ASP A 21 6.09 11.97 -2.29
CA ASP A 21 5.78 11.63 -3.67
C ASP A 21 5.91 10.14 -3.92
N LEU A 22 5.20 9.66 -4.93
CA LEU A 22 5.31 8.29 -5.38
C LEU A 22 6.52 8.07 -6.29
N ASP A 23 6.59 8.85 -7.36
CA ASP A 23 7.50 8.63 -8.47
C ASP A 23 8.93 9.06 -8.05
N GLY A 24 9.92 8.19 -8.21
CA GLY A 24 11.32 8.48 -7.86
C GLY A 24 11.64 8.55 -6.35
N VAL A 25 10.62 8.62 -5.49
CA VAL A 25 10.77 8.59 -4.02
C VAL A 25 10.46 7.21 -3.45
N VAL A 26 9.25 6.69 -3.69
CA VAL A 26 8.77 5.39 -3.19
C VAL A 26 8.97 4.30 -4.24
N THR A 27 8.74 4.60 -5.51
CA THR A 27 8.89 3.67 -6.63
C THR A 27 9.81 4.19 -7.72
N ASP A 28 10.53 3.30 -8.41
CA ASP A 28 11.34 3.64 -9.60
C ASP A 28 10.47 3.77 -10.86
N THR A 29 9.42 4.58 -10.76
CA THR A 29 8.49 4.85 -11.87
C THR A 29 8.82 6.15 -12.61
N ALA A 30 9.71 6.98 -12.06
CA ALA A 30 10.23 8.18 -12.72
C ALA A 30 11.00 7.83 -14.00
N SER A 31 11.84 6.79 -13.97
CA SER A 31 12.56 6.28 -15.15
C SER A 31 11.60 5.78 -16.23
N VAL A 32 10.58 5.02 -15.84
CA VAL A 32 9.52 4.53 -16.72
C VAL A 32 8.70 5.69 -17.32
N HIS A 33 8.45 6.74 -16.54
CA HIS A 33 7.82 7.96 -17.02
C HIS A 33 8.70 8.69 -18.05
N ALA A 34 10.00 8.83 -17.79
CA ALA A 34 10.94 9.46 -18.70
C ALA A 34 11.00 8.74 -20.05
N ASP A 35 11.04 7.41 -20.06
CA ASP A 35 11.03 6.60 -21.27
C ASP A 35 9.72 6.75 -22.07
N ALA A 36 8.57 6.72 -21.38
CA ALA A 36 7.27 6.89 -22.01
C ALA A 36 7.12 8.29 -22.63
N TRP A 37 7.62 9.33 -21.94
CA TRP A 37 7.67 10.70 -22.47
C TRP A 37 8.56 10.81 -23.68
N LYS A 38 9.79 10.30 -23.59
CA LYS A 38 10.77 10.33 -24.69
C LYS A 38 10.20 9.68 -25.94
N LYS A 39 9.64 8.48 -25.80
CA LYS A 39 9.07 7.75 -26.92
C LYS A 39 7.96 8.55 -27.59
N MET A 40 6.97 9.03 -26.82
CA MET A 40 5.85 9.78 -27.35
C MET A 40 6.31 11.08 -28.05
N PHE A 41 7.19 11.87 -27.41
CA PHE A 41 7.66 13.11 -27.99
C PHE A 41 8.55 12.89 -29.21
N ASP A 42 9.43 11.89 -29.23
CA ASP A 42 10.30 11.61 -30.38
C ASP A 42 9.47 11.19 -31.60
N GLU A 43 8.43 10.38 -31.40
CA GLU A 43 7.49 10.01 -32.46
C GLU A 43 6.75 11.24 -33.03
N PHE A 44 6.21 12.10 -32.16
CA PHE A 44 5.55 13.33 -32.58
C PHE A 44 6.51 14.32 -33.27
N LEU A 45 7.65 14.61 -32.65
CA LEU A 45 8.63 15.59 -33.14
C LEU A 45 9.25 15.17 -34.47
N SER A 46 9.44 13.87 -34.70
CA SER A 46 9.91 13.34 -35.98
C SER A 46 8.92 13.64 -37.11
N GLN A 47 7.63 13.38 -36.88
CA GLN A 47 6.57 13.68 -37.85
C GLN A 47 6.41 15.20 -38.06
N TYR A 48 6.37 15.96 -36.97
CA TYR A 48 6.26 17.41 -37.01
C TYR A 48 7.43 18.06 -37.75
N ALA A 49 8.66 17.59 -37.51
CA ALA A 49 9.86 18.05 -38.21
C ALA A 49 9.79 17.79 -39.72
N ALA A 50 9.34 16.60 -40.12
CA ALA A 50 9.15 16.24 -41.52
C ALA A 50 8.10 17.12 -42.20
N CYS A 51 6.93 17.33 -41.58
CA CYS A 51 5.86 18.16 -42.13
C CYS A 51 6.22 19.65 -42.23
N ASN A 52 7.05 20.15 -41.32
CA ASN A 52 7.42 21.57 -41.25
C ASN A 52 8.80 21.88 -41.85
N ASN A 53 9.46 20.90 -42.47
CA ASN A 53 10.81 21.01 -43.04
C ASN A 53 11.83 21.58 -42.03
N LYS A 54 11.78 21.09 -40.79
CA LYS A 54 12.70 21.44 -39.69
C LYS A 54 13.61 20.25 -39.37
N PRO A 55 14.82 20.48 -38.81
CA PRO A 55 15.64 19.38 -38.31
C PRO A 55 14.95 18.71 -37.11
N PHE A 56 14.94 17.38 -37.10
CA PHE A 56 14.51 16.62 -35.93
C PHE A 56 15.50 16.85 -34.78
N GLN A 57 14.96 17.20 -33.62
CA GLN A 57 15.72 17.33 -32.37
C GLN A 57 15.01 16.47 -31.32
N PRO A 58 15.63 15.38 -30.85
CA PRO A 58 14.99 14.46 -29.92
C PRO A 58 14.69 15.13 -28.57
N PHE A 59 13.78 14.50 -27.83
CA PHE A 59 13.54 14.76 -26.42
C PHE A 59 14.70 14.22 -25.59
N ASP A 60 15.28 15.09 -24.77
CA ASP A 60 16.42 14.78 -23.89
C ASP A 60 15.93 14.43 -22.48
N ILE A 61 16.24 13.24 -21.99
CA ILE A 61 15.80 12.79 -20.65
C ILE A 61 16.55 13.54 -19.54
N ASP A 62 17.80 13.93 -19.74
CA ASP A 62 18.56 14.61 -18.69
C ASP A 62 18.15 16.09 -18.58
N ALA A 63 17.85 16.73 -19.71
CA ALA A 63 17.50 18.15 -19.74
C ALA A 63 15.99 18.41 -19.85
N ASP A 64 15.32 17.89 -20.90
CA ASP A 64 13.95 18.25 -21.20
C ASP A 64 12.95 17.65 -20.20
N TYR A 65 13.19 16.40 -19.76
CA TYR A 65 12.32 15.73 -18.81
C TYR A 65 12.21 16.53 -17.50
N ARG A 66 13.36 16.77 -16.87
CA ARG A 66 13.47 17.43 -15.57
C ARG A 66 12.88 18.84 -15.58
N LEU A 67 13.14 19.62 -16.63
CA LEU A 67 12.72 21.01 -16.71
C LEU A 67 11.23 21.16 -17.07
N TYR A 68 10.73 20.33 -17.99
CA TYR A 68 9.47 20.61 -18.64
C TYR A 68 8.33 19.69 -18.22
N VAL A 69 8.56 18.44 -17.84
CA VAL A 69 7.46 17.49 -17.59
C VAL A 69 7.51 16.83 -16.21
N ASP A 70 8.69 16.72 -15.60
CA ASP A 70 8.86 15.97 -14.36
C ASP A 70 8.05 16.55 -13.19
N GLY A 71 7.37 15.65 -12.47
CA GLY A 71 6.40 15.96 -11.42
C GLY A 71 5.15 16.76 -11.84
N LYS A 72 4.97 17.15 -13.11
CA LYS A 72 3.79 17.94 -13.55
C LYS A 72 2.61 17.05 -13.93
N PRO A 73 1.36 17.56 -13.83
CA PRO A 73 0.21 16.91 -14.44
C PRO A 73 0.46 16.62 -15.92
N ARG A 74 -0.01 15.46 -16.40
CA ARG A 74 0.31 14.94 -17.73
C ARG A 74 0.11 15.95 -18.85
N PHE A 75 -1.08 16.54 -18.95
CA PHE A 75 -1.39 17.51 -20.01
C PHE A 75 -0.60 18.82 -19.87
N ASP A 76 -0.30 19.24 -18.65
CA ASP A 76 0.57 20.39 -18.39
C ASP A 76 2.01 20.10 -18.81
N GLY A 77 2.50 18.87 -18.63
CA GLY A 77 3.79 18.39 -19.14
C GLY A 77 3.87 18.50 -20.67
N VAL A 78 2.87 17.96 -21.38
CA VAL A 78 2.79 18.10 -22.86
C VAL A 78 2.86 19.58 -23.26
N ARG A 79 2.03 20.42 -22.63
CA ARG A 79 1.94 21.84 -22.94
C ARG A 79 3.24 22.58 -22.66
N SER A 80 3.85 22.30 -21.51
CA SER A 80 5.09 22.92 -21.05
C SER A 80 6.25 22.61 -21.99
N PHE A 81 6.44 21.34 -22.37
CA PHE A 81 7.52 20.95 -23.27
C PHE A 81 7.28 21.46 -24.70
N LEU A 82 6.09 21.30 -25.26
CA LEU A 82 5.84 21.77 -26.64
C LEU A 82 6.02 23.29 -26.78
N ARG A 83 5.63 24.08 -25.76
CA ARG A 83 5.93 25.51 -25.72
C ARG A 83 7.41 25.81 -25.72
N SER A 84 8.24 25.04 -25.01
CA SER A 84 9.70 25.25 -25.00
C SER A 84 10.32 25.03 -26.38
N ARG A 85 9.70 24.17 -27.21
CA ARG A 85 10.05 23.96 -28.62
C ARG A 85 9.30 24.87 -29.60
N GLY A 86 8.51 25.83 -29.12
CA GLY A 86 7.74 26.76 -29.95
C GLY A 86 6.61 26.10 -30.75
N VAL A 87 6.11 24.95 -30.29
CA VAL A 87 5.01 24.20 -30.89
C VAL A 87 3.73 24.49 -30.11
N ASN A 88 2.66 24.88 -30.81
CA ASN A 88 1.34 25.09 -30.23
C ASN A 88 0.35 24.12 -30.87
N LEU A 89 -0.19 23.20 -30.06
CA LEU A 89 -1.25 22.28 -30.47
C LEU A 89 -2.60 22.70 -29.84
N PRO A 90 -3.73 22.35 -30.46
CA PRO A 90 -5.03 22.48 -29.81
C PRO A 90 -5.09 21.62 -28.54
N GLU A 91 -5.92 22.03 -27.58
CA GLU A 91 -6.11 21.27 -26.33
C GLU A 91 -6.64 19.85 -26.60
N GLY A 92 -7.50 19.68 -27.61
CA GLY A 92 -8.15 18.41 -27.92
C GLY A 92 -9.39 18.15 -27.06
N GLN A 93 -9.98 16.96 -27.19
CA GLN A 93 -11.14 16.53 -26.42
C GLN A 93 -10.84 15.25 -25.61
N PRO A 94 -11.59 14.98 -24.52
CA PRO A 94 -11.44 13.76 -23.73
C PRO A 94 -11.67 12.46 -24.52
N ASP A 95 -12.33 12.49 -25.66
CA ASP A 95 -12.57 11.35 -26.56
C ASP A 95 -11.55 11.24 -27.71
N ASP A 96 -10.57 12.14 -27.78
CA ASP A 96 -9.48 12.05 -28.76
C ASP A 96 -8.78 10.69 -28.63
N LEU A 97 -8.46 10.09 -29.77
CA LEU A 97 -7.68 8.85 -29.80
C LEU A 97 -6.22 9.13 -29.40
N PRO A 98 -5.55 8.18 -28.73
CA PRO A 98 -4.11 8.25 -28.49
C PRO A 98 -3.34 8.58 -29.77
N GLY A 99 -2.47 9.59 -29.70
CA GLY A 99 -1.64 10.05 -30.82
C GLY A 99 -2.29 11.09 -31.72
N THR A 100 -3.55 11.49 -31.47
CA THR A 100 -4.14 12.68 -32.11
C THR A 100 -3.25 13.90 -31.86
N GLU A 101 -3.07 14.78 -32.86
CA GLU A 101 -2.27 16.02 -32.76
C GLU A 101 -2.93 17.09 -31.87
N SER A 102 -3.11 16.75 -30.60
CA SER A 102 -3.68 17.59 -29.55
C SER A 102 -2.98 17.30 -28.22
N ILE A 103 -3.15 18.19 -27.25
CA ILE A 103 -2.60 17.98 -25.89
C ILE A 103 -3.17 16.69 -25.27
N HIS A 104 -4.48 16.47 -25.39
CA HIS A 104 -5.13 15.24 -24.92
C HIS A 104 -4.63 13.99 -25.65
N GLY A 105 -4.57 14.00 -26.98
CA GLY A 105 -4.15 12.84 -27.78
C GLY A 105 -2.73 12.38 -27.48
N LEU A 106 -1.78 13.32 -27.39
CA LEU A 106 -0.39 13.03 -27.01
C LEU A 106 -0.26 12.57 -25.55
N GLY A 107 -1.02 13.18 -24.64
CA GLY A 107 -1.05 12.78 -23.24
C GLY A 107 -1.55 11.35 -23.05
N LYS A 108 -2.60 10.94 -23.79
CA LYS A 108 -3.10 9.56 -23.79
C LYS A 108 -2.07 8.57 -24.34
N LEU A 109 -1.44 8.89 -25.47
CA LEU A 109 -0.41 8.02 -26.06
C LEU A 109 0.77 7.77 -25.10
N LYS A 110 1.22 8.82 -24.38
CA LYS A 110 2.23 8.67 -23.33
C LYS A 110 1.75 7.72 -22.22
N ASN A 111 0.48 7.81 -21.82
CA ASN A 111 -0.05 6.94 -20.78
C ASN A 111 -0.13 5.48 -21.24
N GLU A 112 -0.52 5.22 -22.48
CA GLU A 112 -0.52 3.86 -23.03
C GLU A 112 0.87 3.24 -22.98
N TYR A 113 1.92 3.99 -23.34
CA TYR A 113 3.29 3.49 -23.23
C TYR A 113 3.70 3.21 -21.79
N PHE A 114 3.33 4.09 -20.87
CA PHE A 114 3.58 3.89 -19.44
C PHE A 114 2.87 2.64 -18.91
N LEU A 115 1.55 2.52 -19.12
CA LEU A 115 0.74 1.40 -18.65
C LEU A 115 1.20 0.08 -19.27
N LYS A 116 1.63 0.10 -20.53
CA LYS A 116 2.23 -1.07 -21.17
C LYS A 116 3.53 -1.48 -20.46
N HIS A 117 4.43 -0.54 -20.19
CA HIS A 117 5.68 -0.83 -19.51
C HIS A 117 5.43 -1.44 -18.11
N ILE A 118 4.58 -0.78 -17.30
CA ILE A 118 4.20 -1.29 -15.97
C ILE A 118 3.50 -2.64 -16.06
N GLY A 119 2.65 -2.84 -17.07
CA GLY A 119 1.96 -4.11 -17.28
C GLY A 119 2.88 -5.27 -17.61
N ASP A 120 4.01 -5.00 -18.27
CA ASP A 120 4.98 -5.99 -18.72
C ASP A 120 6.07 -6.27 -17.66
N HIS A 121 6.50 -5.25 -16.90
CA HIS A 121 7.66 -5.33 -16.00
C HIS A 121 7.33 -5.10 -14.51
N GLY A 122 6.15 -4.56 -14.18
CA GLY A 122 5.81 -4.13 -12.83
C GLY A 122 6.39 -2.76 -12.46
N ALA A 123 6.23 -2.36 -11.20
CA ALA A 123 6.89 -1.20 -10.61
C ALA A 123 7.87 -1.68 -9.54
N GLU A 124 9.11 -1.18 -9.58
CA GLU A 124 10.11 -1.46 -8.55
C GLU A 124 9.95 -0.47 -7.39
N VAL A 125 10.16 -0.95 -6.16
CA VAL A 125 10.07 -0.17 -4.93
C VAL A 125 11.47 0.11 -4.39
N TYR A 126 11.64 1.23 -3.70
CA TYR A 126 12.89 1.52 -3.00
C TYR A 126 12.81 1.04 -1.55
N ASP A 127 13.46 -0.09 -1.24
CA ASP A 127 13.44 -0.71 0.09
C ASP A 127 13.84 0.28 1.21
N SER A 128 14.83 1.13 0.96
CA SER A 128 15.27 2.17 1.89
C SER A 128 14.17 3.19 2.24
N THR A 129 13.29 3.49 1.29
CA THR A 129 12.12 4.35 1.51
C THR A 129 11.06 3.63 2.33
N ILE A 130 10.85 2.34 2.07
CA ILE A 130 9.88 1.52 2.81
C ILE A 130 10.29 1.39 4.28
N ASP A 131 11.56 1.06 4.54
CA ASP A 131 12.13 1.01 5.90
C ASP A 131 11.96 2.33 6.65
N PHE A 132 12.16 3.45 5.95
CA PHE A 132 11.99 4.78 6.50
C PHE A 132 10.52 5.09 6.84
N ILE A 133 9.58 4.73 5.97
CA ILE A 133 8.13 4.89 6.22
C ILE A 133 7.71 4.05 7.44
N HIS A 134 8.18 2.82 7.56
CA HIS A 134 7.92 1.98 8.74
C HIS A 134 8.45 2.64 10.02
N SER A 135 9.67 3.16 9.98
CA SER A 135 10.28 3.88 11.10
C SER A 135 9.44 5.09 11.54
N LEU A 136 8.85 5.82 10.60
CA LEU A 136 7.95 6.94 10.89
C LEU A 136 6.64 6.49 11.53
N LYS A 137 5.98 5.46 10.96
CA LYS A 137 4.73 4.92 11.51
C LYS A 137 4.94 4.38 12.92
N LYS A 138 6.09 3.77 13.20
CA LYS A 138 6.50 3.31 14.54
C LYS A 138 6.50 4.43 15.59
N GLN A 139 6.84 5.66 15.18
CA GLN A 139 6.81 6.85 16.04
C GLN A 139 5.42 7.53 16.08
N GLY A 140 4.41 6.96 15.43
CA GLY A 140 3.07 7.53 15.33
C GLY A 140 3.01 8.78 14.43
N CYS A 141 4.00 8.97 13.55
CA CYS A 141 3.92 9.97 12.49
C CYS A 141 2.92 9.49 11.43
N LYS A 142 2.06 10.40 10.98
CA LYS A 142 1.13 10.07 9.90
C LYS A 142 1.83 10.15 8.56
N THR A 143 1.41 9.33 7.60
CA THR A 143 2.05 9.24 6.29
C THR A 143 1.03 9.48 5.19
N ALA A 144 1.40 10.28 4.20
CA ALA A 144 0.62 10.42 2.98
C ALA A 144 1.47 10.16 1.75
N ILE A 145 0.83 9.70 0.69
CA ILE A 145 1.41 9.52 -0.63
C ILE A 145 0.70 10.43 -1.63
N ILE A 146 1.46 11.06 -2.51
CA ILE A 146 0.92 11.89 -3.58
C ILE A 146 1.51 11.51 -4.94
N SER A 147 0.79 11.86 -6.01
CA SER A 147 1.34 11.83 -7.37
C SER A 147 0.57 12.78 -8.28
N SER A 148 1.25 13.43 -9.23
CA SER A 148 0.59 14.19 -10.30
C SER A 148 -0.07 13.28 -11.36
N SER A 149 0.19 11.97 -11.29
CA SER A 149 -0.40 10.96 -12.16
C SER A 149 -1.74 10.47 -11.65
N ARG A 150 -2.60 10.01 -12.57
CA ARG A 150 -3.85 9.29 -12.25
C ARG A 150 -3.61 7.81 -11.93
N ASN A 151 -2.36 7.36 -11.95
CA ASN A 151 -1.99 5.95 -11.83
C ASN A 151 -1.48 5.59 -10.41
N CYS A 152 -1.56 6.49 -9.43
CA CYS A 152 -0.98 6.31 -8.10
C CYS A 152 -1.51 5.05 -7.42
N ALA A 153 -2.83 4.94 -7.36
CA ALA A 153 -3.52 3.79 -6.78
C ALA A 153 -3.09 2.45 -7.44
N MET A 154 -2.99 2.44 -8.78
CA MET A 154 -2.53 1.27 -9.53
C MET A 154 -1.15 0.81 -9.10
N ILE A 155 -0.21 1.74 -8.98
CA ILE A 155 1.16 1.44 -8.61
C ILE A 155 1.19 0.90 -7.19
N LEU A 156 0.53 1.57 -6.24
CA LEU A 156 0.53 1.20 -4.82
C LEU A 156 -0.05 -0.20 -4.56
N ASP A 157 -1.16 -0.55 -5.19
CA ASP A 157 -1.72 -1.88 -4.94
C ASP A 157 -0.95 -2.96 -5.73
N SER A 158 -0.34 -2.63 -6.87
CA SER A 158 0.56 -3.57 -7.57
C SER A 158 1.81 -3.91 -6.76
N THR A 159 2.20 -3.03 -5.83
CA THR A 159 3.36 -3.17 -4.94
C THR A 159 2.97 -3.49 -3.49
N ASN A 160 1.68 -3.67 -3.19
CA ASN A 160 1.13 -3.90 -1.85
C ASN A 160 1.51 -2.82 -0.81
N LEU A 161 1.69 -1.57 -1.23
CA LEU A 161 2.12 -0.47 -0.35
C LEU A 161 0.97 0.40 0.17
N SER A 162 -0.27 0.14 -0.23
CA SER A 162 -1.42 0.99 0.12
C SER A 162 -1.64 1.15 1.62
N SER A 163 -1.35 0.14 2.44
CA SER A 163 -1.47 0.21 3.90
C SER A 163 -0.42 1.11 4.58
N LEU A 164 0.65 1.46 3.86
CA LEU A 164 1.70 2.30 4.42
C LEU A 164 1.27 3.77 4.55
N PHE A 165 0.22 4.20 3.84
CA PHE A 165 -0.19 5.59 3.79
C PHE A 165 -1.59 5.77 4.35
N ASP A 166 -1.73 6.68 5.32
CA ASP A 166 -3.02 7.01 5.93
C ASP A 166 -3.89 7.86 4.97
N VAL A 167 -3.25 8.52 4.01
CA VAL A 167 -3.88 9.38 3.00
C VAL A 167 -3.18 9.20 1.65
N ARG A 168 -3.96 9.13 0.58
CA ARG A 168 -3.50 9.23 -0.80
C ARG A 168 -4.16 10.45 -1.45
N VAL A 169 -3.40 11.26 -2.18
CA VAL A 169 -3.94 12.31 -3.04
C VAL A 169 -3.25 12.26 -4.40
N ASP A 170 -3.99 11.98 -5.47
CA ASP A 170 -3.43 11.82 -6.81
C ASP A 170 -4.06 12.71 -7.89
N GLY A 171 -3.75 12.43 -9.16
CA GLY A 171 -4.27 13.18 -10.30
C GLY A 171 -5.79 13.07 -10.48
N LEU A 172 -6.43 11.98 -10.00
CA LEU A 172 -7.89 11.84 -10.01
C LEU A 172 -8.51 12.75 -8.94
N ASP A 173 -7.95 12.74 -7.74
CA ASP A 173 -8.40 13.63 -6.65
C ASP A 173 -8.26 15.10 -7.07
N SER A 174 -7.17 15.42 -7.76
CA SER A 174 -6.92 16.79 -8.24
C SER A 174 -7.99 17.27 -9.21
N GLU A 175 -8.42 16.40 -10.12
CA GLU A 175 -9.50 16.66 -11.09
C GLU A 175 -10.85 16.82 -10.39
N VAL A 176 -11.19 15.91 -9.47
CA VAL A 176 -12.46 15.93 -8.72
C VAL A 176 -12.57 17.15 -7.82
N LEU A 177 -11.50 17.52 -7.14
CA LEU A 177 -11.48 18.64 -6.18
C LEU A 177 -11.21 19.99 -6.86
N GLY A 178 -10.83 20.01 -8.14
CA GLY A 178 -10.50 21.22 -8.88
C GLY A 178 -9.28 21.96 -8.32
N ILE A 179 -8.33 21.22 -7.72
CA ILE A 179 -7.09 21.77 -7.16
C ILE A 179 -5.99 21.78 -8.21
N LYS A 180 -5.03 22.70 -8.07
CA LYS A 180 -3.94 22.84 -9.05
C LYS A 180 -2.83 21.82 -8.77
N GLY A 181 -2.33 21.20 -9.83
CA GLY A 181 -1.16 20.32 -9.74
C GLY A 181 0.16 21.08 -9.53
N LYS A 182 1.24 20.32 -9.28
CA LYS A 182 2.59 20.86 -9.08
C LYS A 182 3.00 21.75 -10.28
N PRO A 183 3.63 22.92 -10.05
CA PRO A 183 4.28 23.36 -8.82
C PRO A 183 3.37 24.13 -7.84
N ALA A 184 2.06 24.18 -8.07
CA ALA A 184 1.16 24.69 -7.03
C ALA A 184 1.15 23.75 -5.82
N PRO A 185 1.02 24.27 -4.58
CA PRO A 185 1.12 23.46 -3.37
C PRO A 185 -0.15 22.63 -3.07
N ASP A 186 -1.21 22.80 -3.87
CA ASP A 186 -2.57 22.40 -3.49
C ASP A 186 -2.66 20.89 -3.17
N ILE A 187 -1.99 20.03 -3.93
CA ILE A 187 -1.99 18.57 -3.70
C ILE A 187 -1.36 18.19 -2.34
N PHE A 188 -0.26 18.84 -1.95
CA PHE A 188 0.38 18.64 -0.66
C PHE A 188 -0.47 19.21 0.48
N LEU A 189 -1.06 20.39 0.28
CA LEU A 189 -1.93 21.03 1.26
C LEU A 189 -3.19 20.19 1.50
N GLU A 190 -3.74 19.58 0.45
CA GLU A 190 -4.86 18.66 0.55
C GLU A 190 -4.49 17.40 1.32
N ALA A 191 -3.34 16.79 1.02
CA ALA A 191 -2.83 15.65 1.79
C ALA A 191 -2.66 16.01 3.28
N ALA A 192 -2.04 17.15 3.60
CA ALA A 192 -1.90 17.63 4.97
C ALA A 192 -3.26 17.86 5.66
N ARG A 193 -4.24 18.42 4.94
CA ARG A 193 -5.61 18.64 5.43
C ARG A 193 -6.29 17.32 5.79
N GLN A 194 -6.22 16.31 4.91
CA GLN A 194 -6.81 14.99 5.16
C GLN A 194 -6.13 14.27 6.33
N LEU A 195 -4.80 14.40 6.45
CA LEU A 195 -4.04 13.91 7.60
C LEU A 195 -4.34 14.66 8.91
N LYS A 196 -5.02 15.81 8.83
CA LYS A 196 -5.24 16.75 9.95
C LYS A 196 -3.90 17.25 10.54
N ALA A 197 -2.91 17.46 9.68
CA ALA A 197 -1.60 18.00 10.02
C ALA A 197 -1.47 19.45 9.50
N LYS A 198 -0.72 20.28 10.23
CA LYS A 198 -0.39 21.63 9.79
C LYS A 198 0.87 21.60 8.92
N PRO A 199 0.97 22.36 7.81
CA PRO A 199 2.19 22.41 7.00
C PRO A 199 3.44 22.73 7.81
N GLU A 200 3.34 23.58 8.83
CA GLU A 200 4.45 23.96 9.72
C GLU A 200 4.91 22.83 10.67
N ARG A 201 4.22 21.70 10.66
CA ARG A 201 4.57 20.46 11.37
C ARG A 201 4.58 19.26 10.41
N ALA A 202 4.73 19.48 9.11
CA ALA A 202 4.76 18.39 8.14
C ALA A 202 6.02 18.47 7.27
N VAL A 203 6.47 17.30 6.83
CA VAL A 203 7.60 17.12 5.93
C VAL A 203 7.09 16.73 4.55
N VAL A 204 7.68 17.30 3.50
CA VAL A 204 7.49 16.88 2.11
C VAL A 204 8.75 16.17 1.63
N ILE A 205 8.60 15.03 0.96
CA ILE A 205 9.68 14.26 0.35
C ILE A 205 9.39 14.10 -1.14
N GLU A 206 10.30 14.60 -1.98
CA GLU A 206 10.08 14.74 -3.42
C GLU A 206 11.40 14.56 -4.20
N ASP A 207 11.34 14.07 -5.43
CA ASP A 207 12.50 13.96 -6.35
C ASP A 207 12.51 15.02 -7.47
N ALA A 208 11.34 15.60 -7.83
CA ALA A 208 11.21 16.56 -8.94
C ALA A 208 11.29 18.04 -8.52
N ILE A 209 11.81 18.88 -9.43
CA ILE A 209 11.88 20.35 -9.28
C ILE A 209 10.50 20.94 -8.99
N SER A 210 9.48 20.51 -9.74
CA SER A 210 8.12 21.04 -9.60
C SER A 210 7.51 20.71 -8.25
N GLY A 211 7.84 19.56 -7.65
CA GLY A 211 7.33 19.19 -6.34
C GLY A 211 8.07 19.86 -5.18
N VAL A 212 9.39 20.06 -5.24
CA VAL A 212 10.10 20.82 -4.19
C VAL A 212 9.66 22.28 -4.18
N GLN A 213 9.38 22.85 -5.36
CA GLN A 213 8.75 24.18 -5.48
C GLN A 213 7.37 24.21 -4.83
N ALA A 214 6.55 23.18 -5.04
CA ALA A 214 5.23 23.06 -4.43
C ALA A 214 5.30 22.91 -2.90
N GLY A 215 6.21 22.08 -2.37
CA GLY A 215 6.45 21.96 -0.93
C GLY A 215 6.83 23.30 -0.29
N LYS A 216 7.74 24.04 -0.93
CA LYS A 216 8.15 25.38 -0.47
C LYS A 216 7.01 26.40 -0.56
N ALA A 217 6.24 26.40 -1.64
CA ALA A 217 5.07 27.28 -1.81
C ALA A 217 3.99 27.00 -0.76
N GLY A 218 3.85 25.73 -0.35
CA GLY A 218 2.94 25.28 0.71
C GLY A 218 3.41 25.61 2.12
N LYS A 219 4.62 26.17 2.27
CA LYS A 219 5.26 26.51 3.56
C LYS A 219 5.35 25.30 4.50
N PHE A 220 5.62 24.13 3.93
CA PHE A 220 5.93 22.95 4.72
C PHE A 220 7.19 23.20 5.56
N ARG A 221 7.24 22.61 6.76
CA ARG A 221 8.32 22.86 7.72
C ARG A 221 9.68 22.44 7.20
N LEU A 222 9.68 21.36 6.42
CA LEU A 222 10.86 20.75 5.81
C LEU A 222 10.47 20.18 4.44
N VAL A 223 11.22 20.55 3.42
CA VAL A 223 11.15 19.97 2.08
C VAL A 223 12.44 19.21 1.81
N VAL A 224 12.33 17.90 1.66
CA VAL A 224 13.44 16.99 1.36
C VAL A 224 13.41 16.67 -0.13
N GLY A 225 14.50 16.99 -0.83
CA GLY A 225 14.75 16.52 -2.18
C GLY A 225 15.45 15.16 -2.19
N VAL A 226 15.05 14.25 -3.08
CA VAL A 226 15.69 12.94 -3.30
C VAL A 226 16.35 12.91 -4.68
N ALA A 227 17.67 13.06 -4.72
CA ALA A 227 18.45 13.19 -5.96
C ALA A 227 19.03 11.84 -6.43
N ARG A 228 18.18 10.85 -6.72
CA ARG A 228 18.63 9.48 -7.09
C ARG A 228 19.45 9.44 -8.40
N THR A 229 19.14 10.33 -9.35
CA THR A 229 19.77 10.39 -10.68
C THR A 229 20.79 11.54 -10.80
N GLY A 230 21.29 12.03 -9.66
CA GLY A 230 22.13 13.22 -9.55
C GLY A 230 21.30 14.51 -9.52
N ASP A 231 21.99 15.66 -9.43
CA ASP A 231 21.39 17.02 -9.44
C ASP A 231 20.85 17.56 -8.11
N LYS A 232 21.66 17.41 -7.06
CA LYS A 232 21.39 17.99 -5.74
C LYS A 232 21.26 19.52 -5.77
N GLU A 233 22.08 20.19 -6.57
CA GLU A 233 22.14 21.65 -6.65
C GLU A 233 20.82 22.23 -7.17
N SER A 234 20.26 21.65 -8.23
CA SER A 234 18.98 22.11 -8.79
C SER A 234 17.83 21.98 -7.79
N LEU A 235 17.72 20.87 -7.05
CA LEU A 235 16.67 20.71 -6.04
C LEU A 235 16.79 21.73 -4.91
N LEU A 236 18.02 22.02 -4.44
CA LEU A 236 18.28 23.07 -3.44
C LEU A 236 17.90 24.46 -3.94
N GLU A 237 18.32 24.82 -5.16
CA GLU A 237 18.03 26.12 -5.77
C GLU A 237 16.52 26.34 -5.98
N ASN A 238 15.78 25.26 -6.23
CA ASN A 238 14.36 25.31 -6.53
C ASN A 238 13.43 25.15 -5.31
N GLY A 239 13.96 24.80 -4.14
CA GLY A 239 13.20 24.94 -2.89
C GLY A 239 13.30 23.80 -1.89
N ALA A 240 14.11 22.77 -2.13
CA ALA A 240 14.43 21.80 -1.10
C ALA A 240 15.26 22.47 0.01
N ASP A 241 14.93 22.17 1.27
CA ASP A 241 15.71 22.57 2.44
C ASP A 241 16.91 21.65 2.66
N VAL A 242 16.73 20.36 2.36
CA VAL A 242 17.74 19.29 2.46
C VAL A 242 17.62 18.42 1.22
N VAL A 243 18.74 17.91 0.71
CA VAL A 243 18.75 16.94 -0.38
C VAL A 243 19.59 15.73 -0.02
N VAL A 244 19.03 14.54 -0.24
CA VAL A 244 19.68 13.24 -0.03
C VAL A 244 19.73 12.46 -1.35
N GLU A 245 20.65 11.52 -1.49
CA GLU A 245 20.61 10.55 -2.61
C GLU A 245 19.65 9.41 -2.31
N ASP A 246 19.50 9.07 -1.03
CA ASP A 246 18.64 7.99 -0.58
C ASP A 246 18.06 8.29 0.81
N LEU A 247 16.84 7.82 1.08
CA LEU A 247 16.16 8.10 2.35
C LEU A 247 16.82 7.40 3.56
N SER A 248 17.70 6.41 3.36
CA SER A 248 18.55 5.87 4.43
C SER A 248 19.49 6.89 5.06
N GLU A 249 19.70 8.05 4.42
CA GLU A 249 20.48 9.17 4.98
C GLU A 249 19.70 9.97 6.05
N ILE A 250 18.38 9.78 6.13
CA ILE A 250 17.49 10.45 7.07
C ILE A 250 17.15 9.50 8.20
N GLY A 251 17.52 9.88 9.43
CA GLY A 251 17.14 9.12 10.62
C GLY A 251 15.72 9.45 11.05
N VAL A 252 15.08 8.51 11.74
CA VAL A 252 13.90 8.80 12.57
C VAL A 252 14.34 8.70 14.02
N ARG A 253 14.13 9.76 14.81
CA ARG A 253 14.51 9.76 16.23
C ARG A 253 13.57 8.83 16.97
N ASN A 254 14.12 7.73 17.48
CA ASN A 254 13.40 6.81 18.34
C ASN A 254 13.51 7.27 19.81
N ASP A 255 12.38 7.47 20.48
CA ASP A 255 12.32 7.44 21.95
C ASP A 255 12.23 6.00 22.50
N ILE A 256 12.45 5.01 21.63
CA ILE A 256 12.40 3.59 21.97
C ILE A 256 13.84 3.06 21.90
N GLU A 257 14.37 2.65 23.05
CA GLU A 257 15.62 1.89 23.14
C GLU A 257 15.58 0.74 22.13
N VAL A 258 16.55 0.73 21.20
CA VAL A 258 16.75 -0.36 20.26
C VAL A 258 17.17 -1.58 21.05
N ILE A 259 16.23 -2.49 21.32
CA ILE A 259 16.56 -3.82 21.86
C ILE A 259 17.20 -4.62 20.73
N HIS A 260 18.47 -4.93 20.87
CA HIS A 260 19.20 -5.86 20.01
C HIS A 260 18.52 -7.23 20.03
N GLY A 261 17.94 -7.65 18.90
CA GLY A 261 17.39 -8.99 18.65
C GLY A 261 16.21 -9.36 19.56
N LEU A 262 15.04 -9.65 18.99
CA LEU A 262 13.95 -10.18 19.81
C LEU A 262 14.37 -11.52 20.43
N PRO A 263 14.04 -11.76 21.71
CA PRO A 263 14.22 -13.06 22.29
C PRO A 263 13.34 -14.10 21.55
N SER A 264 13.90 -15.28 21.34
CA SER A 264 13.16 -16.42 20.79
C SER A 264 12.02 -16.79 21.72
N ALA A 265 10.78 -16.90 21.19
CA ALA A 265 9.63 -17.28 22.01
C ALA A 265 9.76 -18.71 22.59
N LEU A 266 10.51 -19.58 21.89
CA LEU A 266 10.80 -20.94 22.36
C LEU A 266 11.76 -20.97 23.55
N ASP A 267 12.72 -20.05 23.58
CA ASP A 267 13.73 -19.92 24.62
C ASP A 267 13.19 -19.13 25.82
N SER A 268 12.26 -18.19 25.57
CA SER A 268 11.57 -17.39 26.59
C SER A 268 10.26 -17.99 27.09
N ILE A 269 10.06 -19.31 26.94
CA ILE A 269 8.79 -19.95 27.33
C ILE A 269 8.49 -19.78 28.83
N ASP A 270 9.50 -19.75 29.69
CA ASP A 270 9.31 -19.57 31.14
C ASP A 270 8.81 -18.16 31.48
N ASP A 271 9.29 -17.14 30.77
CA ASP A 271 8.81 -15.76 30.91
C ASP A 271 7.37 -15.61 30.42
N ILE A 272 7.05 -16.25 29.30
CA ILE A 272 5.69 -16.32 28.75
C ILE A 272 4.76 -17.05 29.73
N ALA A 273 5.20 -18.16 30.31
CA ALA A 273 4.44 -18.90 31.33
C ALA A 273 4.18 -18.08 32.60
N ASN A 274 5.13 -17.25 33.01
CA ASN A 274 4.94 -16.33 34.12
C ASN A 274 3.89 -15.26 33.80
N GLN A 275 3.88 -14.72 32.58
CA GLN A 275 2.85 -13.75 32.14
C GLN A 275 1.46 -14.40 32.01
N ALA A 276 1.41 -15.67 31.60
CA ALA A 276 0.17 -16.43 31.47
C ALA A 276 -0.42 -16.90 32.81
N ARG A 277 0.35 -16.83 33.91
CA ARG A 277 -0.08 -17.37 35.21
C ARG A 277 -1.37 -16.73 35.69
N GLY A 278 -2.38 -17.57 35.92
CA GLY A 278 -3.70 -17.13 36.40
C GLY A 278 -4.56 -16.45 35.33
N LYS A 279 -4.16 -16.51 34.06
CA LYS A 279 -4.90 -15.98 32.92
C LYS A 279 -5.36 -17.10 31.98
N ARG A 280 -6.48 -16.89 31.30
CA ARG A 280 -6.93 -17.71 30.18
C ARG A 280 -6.11 -17.32 28.95
N ILE A 281 -5.68 -18.30 28.17
CA ILE A 281 -4.93 -18.03 26.93
C ILE A 281 -5.91 -17.95 25.77
N ALA A 282 -5.64 -17.07 24.82
CA ALA A 282 -6.27 -17.05 23.50
C ALA A 282 -5.19 -16.87 22.44
N VAL A 283 -5.20 -17.69 21.38
CA VAL A 283 -4.15 -17.67 20.36
C VAL A 283 -4.75 -17.35 19.00
N PHE A 284 -4.27 -16.28 18.37
CA PHE A 284 -4.65 -15.87 17.03
C PHE A 284 -3.44 -16.02 16.11
N LEU A 285 -3.68 -16.53 14.91
CA LEU A 285 -2.63 -16.96 13.98
C LEU A 285 -2.92 -16.42 12.59
N ASP A 286 -1.89 -15.91 11.91
CA ASP A 286 -1.92 -15.82 10.46
C ASP A 286 -1.81 -17.21 9.82
N TYR A 287 -2.21 -17.32 8.55
CA TYR A 287 -2.18 -18.58 7.80
C TYR A 287 -0.95 -18.73 6.89
N ASP A 288 -0.68 -17.75 6.03
CA ASP A 288 0.31 -17.87 4.96
C ASP A 288 1.67 -17.38 5.45
N GLY A 289 2.65 -18.27 5.57
CA GLY A 289 3.98 -17.94 6.11
C GLY A 289 4.13 -18.19 7.62
N THR A 290 3.01 -18.26 8.34
CA THR A 290 2.97 -18.62 9.77
C THR A 290 2.62 -20.10 10.00
N LEU A 291 1.46 -20.55 9.53
CA LEU A 291 1.02 -21.96 9.65
C LEU A 291 1.44 -22.82 8.45
N THR A 292 1.71 -22.17 7.33
CA THR A 292 2.17 -22.80 6.10
C THR A 292 3.45 -22.12 5.62
N PRO A 293 4.36 -22.81 4.92
CA PRO A 293 5.48 -22.14 4.26
C PRO A 293 4.97 -21.13 3.22
N ILE A 294 5.71 -20.03 3.04
CA ILE A 294 5.44 -19.08 1.96
C ILE A 294 5.64 -19.81 0.62
N VAL A 295 4.62 -19.77 -0.24
CA VAL A 295 4.61 -20.44 -1.55
C VAL A 295 4.20 -19.47 -2.66
N GLU A 296 4.69 -19.70 -3.88
CA GLU A 296 4.47 -18.81 -5.04
C GLU A 296 3.00 -18.61 -5.43
N THR A 297 2.11 -19.54 -5.07
CA THR A 297 0.69 -19.46 -5.44
C THR A 297 -0.20 -19.87 -4.26
N PRO A 298 -1.27 -19.11 -3.94
CA PRO A 298 -2.15 -19.36 -2.80
C PRO A 298 -2.73 -20.79 -2.71
N ASP A 299 -2.91 -21.47 -3.84
CA ASP A 299 -3.45 -22.84 -3.90
C ASP A 299 -2.50 -23.90 -3.33
N LYS A 300 -1.19 -23.61 -3.29
CA LYS A 300 -0.15 -24.53 -2.80
C LYS A 300 0.12 -24.40 -1.31
N ALA A 301 -0.50 -23.43 -0.63
CA ALA A 301 -0.32 -23.19 0.80
C ALA A 301 -1.14 -24.23 1.59
N ILE A 302 -0.57 -25.43 1.72
CA ILE A 302 -1.18 -26.58 2.42
C ILE A 302 -0.50 -26.74 3.77
N MET A 303 -1.31 -26.77 4.84
CA MET A 303 -0.82 -27.03 6.19
C MET A 303 -0.32 -28.47 6.32
N ALA A 304 0.89 -28.63 6.85
CA ALA A 304 1.46 -29.94 7.14
C ALA A 304 0.65 -30.66 8.23
N GLU A 305 0.57 -31.99 8.15
CA GLU A 305 -0.26 -32.79 9.06
C GLU A 305 0.16 -32.67 10.53
N ASP A 306 1.46 -32.54 10.79
CA ASP A 306 2.01 -32.36 12.13
C ASP A 306 1.71 -30.97 12.72
N MET A 307 1.65 -29.93 11.89
CA MET A 307 1.14 -28.60 12.27
C MET A 307 -0.35 -28.67 12.58
N ARG A 308 -1.14 -29.31 11.71
CA ARG A 308 -2.58 -29.54 11.91
C ARG A 308 -2.86 -30.23 13.25
N GLU A 309 -2.13 -31.30 13.57
CA GLU A 309 -2.23 -31.95 14.87
C GLU A 309 -1.91 -31.02 16.05
N ALA A 310 -0.89 -30.17 15.92
CA ALA A 310 -0.47 -29.25 16.97
C ALA A 310 -1.55 -28.20 17.26
N VAL A 311 -2.11 -27.58 16.23
CA VAL A 311 -3.16 -26.56 16.39
C VAL A 311 -4.47 -27.17 16.89
N ILE A 312 -4.83 -28.40 16.49
CA ILE A 312 -5.99 -29.13 17.06
C ILE A 312 -5.78 -29.38 18.55
N LYS A 313 -4.61 -29.90 18.94
CA LYS A 313 -4.29 -30.14 20.37
C LYS A 313 -4.32 -28.85 21.17
N LEU A 314 -3.85 -27.74 20.62
CA LEU A 314 -3.92 -26.43 21.24
C LEU A 314 -5.37 -25.97 21.45
N SER A 315 -6.24 -26.14 20.44
CA SER A 315 -7.65 -25.72 20.52
C SER A 315 -8.48 -26.44 21.58
N ASN A 316 -8.03 -27.61 22.04
CA ASN A 316 -8.66 -28.32 23.16
C ASN A 316 -8.40 -27.65 24.52
N ASN A 317 -7.43 -26.72 24.59
CA ASN A 317 -7.00 -26.08 25.83
C ASN A 317 -7.28 -24.57 25.85
N CYS A 318 -7.34 -23.93 24.68
CA CYS A 318 -7.61 -22.50 24.59
C CYS A 318 -8.38 -22.16 23.29
N THR A 319 -8.91 -20.95 23.23
CA THR A 319 -9.49 -20.44 21.99
C THR A 319 -8.39 -20.20 20.96
N VAL A 320 -8.55 -20.80 19.78
CA VAL A 320 -7.66 -20.61 18.63
C VAL A 320 -8.44 -19.90 17.52
N GLY A 321 -7.86 -18.82 17.00
CA GLY A 321 -8.40 -18.04 15.90
C GLY A 321 -7.44 -17.95 14.72
N ILE A 322 -7.94 -17.98 13.49
CA ILE A 322 -7.19 -17.69 12.27
C ILE A 322 -7.66 -16.33 11.74
N ILE A 323 -6.72 -15.41 11.52
CA ILE A 323 -6.96 -14.13 10.85
C ILE A 323 -6.22 -14.17 9.52
N SER A 324 -6.93 -14.00 8.40
CA SER A 324 -6.32 -14.06 7.07
C SER A 324 -6.94 -13.03 6.12
N GLY A 325 -6.15 -12.56 5.16
CA GLY A 325 -6.65 -11.77 4.04
C GLY A 325 -7.52 -12.58 3.05
N ARG A 326 -7.44 -13.91 3.09
CA ARG A 326 -8.22 -14.82 2.23
C ARG A 326 -9.71 -14.74 2.49
N ASP A 327 -10.52 -15.12 1.50
CA ASP A 327 -11.96 -15.29 1.71
C ASP A 327 -12.23 -16.32 2.82
N LEU A 328 -13.24 -16.06 3.66
CA LEU A 328 -13.54 -16.91 4.82
C LEU A 328 -13.71 -18.38 4.42
N LYS A 329 -14.40 -18.63 3.30
CA LYS A 329 -14.61 -20.00 2.80
C LYS A 329 -13.29 -20.66 2.36
N ASP A 330 -12.40 -19.92 1.71
CA ASP A 330 -11.10 -20.44 1.26
C ASP A 330 -10.22 -20.84 2.45
N VAL A 331 -10.08 -19.98 3.46
CA VAL A 331 -9.28 -20.31 4.65
C VAL A 331 -9.91 -21.47 5.45
N GLN A 332 -11.24 -21.57 5.51
CA GLN A 332 -11.92 -22.70 6.15
C GLN A 332 -11.71 -24.02 5.40
N GLU A 333 -11.77 -24.02 4.06
CA GLU A 333 -11.53 -25.20 3.23
C GLU A 333 -10.05 -25.65 3.27
N LYS A 334 -9.12 -24.74 3.55
CA LYS A 334 -7.70 -25.09 3.73
C LYS A 334 -7.37 -25.59 5.12
N VAL A 335 -7.93 -24.96 6.15
CA VAL A 335 -7.64 -25.31 7.54
C VAL A 335 -8.47 -26.52 7.99
N GLU A 336 -9.72 -26.66 7.56
CA GLU A 336 -10.61 -27.81 7.87
C GLU A 336 -10.64 -28.20 9.37
N ILE A 337 -10.79 -27.22 10.28
CA ILE A 337 -10.91 -27.46 11.73
C ILE A 337 -12.10 -26.70 12.31
N ASP A 338 -13.18 -27.41 12.63
CA ASP A 338 -14.44 -26.79 13.08
C ASP A 338 -14.36 -26.10 14.47
N SER A 339 -13.34 -26.40 15.27
CA SER A 339 -13.16 -25.82 16.61
C SER A 339 -12.59 -24.40 16.58
N PHE A 340 -12.16 -23.88 15.43
CA PHE A 340 -11.48 -22.59 15.33
C PHE A 340 -12.45 -21.45 15.04
N VAL A 341 -12.05 -20.25 15.46
CA VAL A 341 -12.64 -19.02 14.97
C VAL A 341 -11.87 -18.57 13.73
N TYR A 342 -12.56 -18.24 12.66
CA TYR A 342 -11.98 -17.81 11.40
C TYR A 342 -12.43 -16.39 11.10
N ALA A 343 -11.50 -15.55 10.69
CA ALA A 343 -11.74 -14.22 10.19
C ALA A 343 -11.10 -14.05 8.81
N GLY A 344 -11.94 -13.92 7.78
CA GLY A 344 -11.52 -13.79 6.39
C GLY A 344 -12.06 -12.53 5.73
N SER A 345 -11.60 -12.25 4.50
CA SER A 345 -11.98 -11.10 3.67
C SER A 345 -11.79 -9.78 4.43
N HIS A 346 -10.58 -9.51 4.93
CA HIS A 346 -10.31 -8.38 5.83
C HIS A 346 -11.22 -8.33 7.08
N VAL A 347 -11.72 -9.48 7.53
CA VAL A 347 -12.52 -9.66 8.77
C VAL A 347 -13.94 -9.09 8.69
N PHE A 348 -14.46 -8.91 7.48
CA PHE A 348 -15.90 -8.68 7.29
C PHE A 348 -16.75 -9.89 7.66
N ASP A 349 -16.16 -11.08 7.60
CA ASP A 349 -16.78 -12.34 7.94
C ASP A 349 -16.00 -13.08 9.01
N ILE A 350 -16.67 -13.31 10.15
CA ILE A 350 -16.17 -14.15 11.23
C ILE A 350 -17.10 -15.35 11.39
N ALA A 351 -16.53 -16.55 11.38
CA ALA A 351 -17.22 -17.79 11.70
C ALA A 351 -16.48 -18.53 12.80
N GLY A 352 -17.19 -19.30 13.62
CA GLY A 352 -16.57 -20.11 14.66
C GLY A 352 -17.49 -21.21 15.19
N PRO A 353 -17.03 -21.97 16.19
CA PRO A 353 -17.79 -23.04 16.80
C PRO A 353 -19.11 -22.55 17.43
N GLU A 354 -20.03 -23.49 17.68
CA GLU A 354 -21.36 -23.25 18.27
C GLU A 354 -22.26 -22.29 17.47
N GLY A 355 -22.02 -22.15 16.17
CA GLY A 355 -22.79 -21.28 15.29
C GLY A 355 -22.44 -19.81 15.45
N LEU A 356 -21.28 -19.48 16.03
CA LEU A 356 -20.74 -18.13 16.03
C LEU A 356 -20.60 -17.66 14.58
N ASN A 357 -21.44 -16.71 14.19
CA ASN A 357 -21.37 -16.07 12.89
C ASN A 357 -21.51 -14.57 13.12
N ILE A 358 -20.37 -13.90 13.23
CA ILE A 358 -20.34 -12.46 13.38
C ILE A 358 -20.08 -11.90 11.99
N LYS A 359 -21.18 -11.53 11.36
CA LYS A 359 -21.12 -10.63 10.23
C LYS A 359 -20.84 -9.26 10.81
N SER A 360 -19.74 -8.65 10.43
CA SER A 360 -19.57 -7.23 10.72
C SER A 360 -20.78 -6.49 10.15
N GLN A 361 -21.57 -5.81 10.99
CA GLN A 361 -22.63 -4.92 10.51
C GLN A 361 -22.06 -3.88 9.54
N ALA A 362 -20.80 -3.48 9.77
CA ALA A 362 -20.06 -2.59 8.91
C ALA A 362 -19.66 -3.21 7.56
N GLY A 363 -19.71 -4.54 7.36
CA GLY A 363 -19.58 -5.11 6.01
C GLY A 363 -20.93 -5.20 5.31
N ALA A 364 -21.94 -5.66 6.06
CA ALA A 364 -23.29 -5.93 5.54
C ALA A 364 -24.00 -4.69 4.98
N GLU A 365 -23.71 -3.50 5.52
CA GLU A 365 -24.25 -2.23 5.02
C GLU A 365 -23.80 -1.90 3.58
N PHE A 366 -22.65 -2.41 3.15
CA PHE A 366 -22.11 -2.20 1.80
C PHE A 366 -22.65 -3.20 0.78
N LEU A 367 -23.25 -4.32 1.20
CA LEU A 367 -23.76 -5.34 0.27
C LEU A 367 -24.72 -4.78 -0.80
N PRO A 368 -25.73 -3.94 -0.45
CA PRO A 368 -26.63 -3.37 -1.45
C PRO A 368 -25.93 -2.42 -2.43
N VAL A 369 -24.89 -1.72 -1.99
CA VAL A 369 -24.09 -0.82 -2.83
C VAL A 369 -23.23 -1.64 -3.78
N LEU A 370 -22.55 -2.65 -3.23
CA LEU A 370 -21.77 -3.61 -3.97
C LEU A 370 -22.63 -4.36 -5.02
N ASP A 371 -23.88 -4.75 -4.72
CA ASP A 371 -24.76 -5.42 -5.69
C ASP A 371 -25.14 -4.49 -6.87
N LYS A 372 -25.39 -3.21 -6.58
CA LYS A 372 -25.67 -2.20 -7.62
C LYS A 372 -24.43 -1.95 -8.49
N ALA A 373 -23.28 -1.78 -7.86
CA ALA A 373 -22.01 -1.55 -8.53
C ALA A 373 -21.64 -2.74 -9.44
N GLU A 374 -21.84 -3.99 -8.98
CA GLU A 374 -21.60 -5.18 -9.79
C GLU A 374 -22.48 -5.20 -11.04
N LYS A 375 -23.78 -4.92 -10.89
CA LYS A 375 -24.71 -4.88 -12.02
C LYS A 375 -24.31 -3.82 -13.04
N GLU A 376 -23.95 -2.64 -12.57
CA GLU A 376 -23.54 -1.52 -13.43
C GLU A 376 -22.21 -1.80 -14.13
N LEU A 377 -21.22 -2.35 -13.43
CA LEU A 377 -19.95 -2.80 -14.00
C LEU A 377 -20.19 -3.87 -15.06
N SER A 378 -21.01 -4.87 -14.75
CA SER A 378 -21.35 -5.96 -15.67
C SER A 378 -22.04 -5.46 -16.93
N GLU A 379 -22.92 -4.47 -16.83
CA GLU A 379 -23.59 -3.85 -17.99
C GLU A 379 -22.63 -3.01 -18.83
N LYS A 380 -21.82 -2.14 -18.20
CA LYS A 380 -20.90 -1.22 -18.90
C LYS A 380 -19.70 -1.93 -19.53
N LEU A 381 -19.19 -2.99 -18.89
CA LEU A 381 -18.01 -3.72 -19.36
C LEU A 381 -18.36 -4.85 -20.34
N ARG A 382 -19.65 -5.16 -20.54
CA ARG A 382 -20.11 -6.28 -21.39
C ARG A 382 -19.59 -6.25 -22.83
N SER A 383 -19.39 -5.06 -23.38
CA SER A 383 -18.93 -4.87 -24.77
C SER A 383 -17.41 -4.97 -24.93
N ILE A 384 -16.66 -5.10 -23.83
CA ILE A 384 -15.20 -5.20 -23.85
C ILE A 384 -14.79 -6.67 -23.77
N GLU A 385 -14.36 -7.21 -24.90
CA GLU A 385 -13.83 -8.56 -24.98
C GLU A 385 -12.60 -8.73 -24.07
N GLY A 386 -12.58 -9.83 -23.30
CA GLY A 386 -11.49 -10.15 -22.36
C GLY A 386 -11.68 -9.65 -20.92
N VAL A 387 -12.74 -8.88 -20.63
CA VAL A 387 -13.11 -8.50 -19.26
C VAL A 387 -13.95 -9.59 -18.61
N PHE A 388 -13.65 -9.93 -17.36
CA PHE A 388 -14.46 -10.81 -16.52
C PHE A 388 -14.72 -10.15 -15.17
N VAL A 389 -16.01 -9.98 -14.84
CA VAL A 389 -16.45 -9.44 -13.55
C VAL A 389 -16.84 -10.62 -12.65
N GLU A 390 -16.21 -10.69 -11.50
CA GLU A 390 -16.38 -11.73 -10.49
C GLU A 390 -16.86 -11.11 -9.18
N ARG A 391 -17.94 -11.68 -8.64
CA ARG A 391 -18.49 -11.27 -7.36
C ARG A 391 -17.84 -12.06 -6.22
N LYS A 392 -17.06 -11.36 -5.38
CA LYS A 392 -16.74 -11.81 -4.02
C LYS A 392 -17.79 -11.27 -3.07
N LYS A 393 -17.83 -11.76 -1.83
CA LYS A 393 -18.90 -11.36 -0.89
C LYS A 393 -18.85 -9.88 -0.54
N PHE A 394 -17.65 -9.33 -0.29
CA PHE A 394 -17.43 -7.91 0.03
C PHE A 394 -16.52 -7.21 -0.98
N ALA A 395 -16.38 -7.76 -2.18
CA ALA A 395 -15.61 -7.12 -3.24
C ALA A 395 -16.13 -7.52 -4.61
N ILE A 396 -15.83 -6.71 -5.62
CA ILE A 396 -16.06 -7.03 -7.02
C ILE A 396 -14.70 -7.07 -7.70
N ALA A 397 -14.30 -8.24 -8.17
CA ALA A 397 -13.08 -8.42 -8.93
C ALA A 397 -13.35 -8.21 -10.43
N ILE A 398 -12.62 -7.32 -11.06
CA ILE A 398 -12.69 -7.02 -12.50
C ILE A 398 -11.38 -7.44 -13.13
N HIS A 399 -11.36 -8.65 -13.70
CA HIS A 399 -10.20 -9.20 -14.38
C HIS A 399 -10.12 -8.63 -15.79
N TYR A 400 -8.98 -8.04 -16.14
CA TYR A 400 -8.73 -7.45 -17.46
C TYR A 400 -7.47 -8.00 -18.14
N ARG A 401 -6.98 -9.15 -17.67
CA ARG A 401 -5.77 -9.81 -18.21
C ARG A 401 -5.86 -10.12 -19.70
N LEU A 402 -7.05 -10.45 -20.20
CA LEU A 402 -7.28 -10.81 -21.59
C LEU A 402 -7.70 -9.61 -22.45
N VAL A 403 -7.74 -8.40 -21.87
CA VAL A 403 -8.09 -7.17 -22.57
C VAL A 403 -6.88 -6.66 -23.35
N THR A 404 -7.13 -6.16 -24.55
CA THR A 404 -6.07 -5.55 -25.38
C THR A 404 -5.54 -4.27 -24.70
N PRO A 405 -4.24 -3.96 -24.81
CA PRO A 405 -3.65 -2.79 -24.15
C PRO A 405 -4.40 -1.47 -24.41
N GLU A 406 -4.92 -1.28 -25.64
CA GLU A 406 -5.63 -0.08 -26.09
C GLU A 406 -7.00 0.09 -25.39
N LYS A 407 -7.56 -1.00 -24.84
CA LYS A 407 -8.83 -0.99 -24.12
C LYS A 407 -8.65 -1.06 -22.60
N ALA A 408 -7.44 -1.27 -22.10
CA ALA A 408 -7.18 -1.37 -20.67
C ALA A 408 -7.51 -0.03 -19.95
N GLU A 409 -7.13 1.11 -20.53
CA GLU A 409 -7.48 2.44 -20.01
C GLU A 409 -8.99 2.68 -20.04
N LEU A 410 -9.70 2.19 -21.07
CA LEU A 410 -11.16 2.26 -21.12
C LEU A 410 -11.82 1.45 -20.00
N VAL A 411 -11.30 0.27 -19.67
CA VAL A 411 -11.78 -0.52 -18.51
C VAL A 411 -11.53 0.25 -17.21
N ASP A 412 -10.32 0.78 -17.04
CA ASP A 412 -9.91 1.59 -15.89
C ASP A 412 -10.87 2.78 -15.67
N GLU A 413 -11.13 3.55 -16.73
CA GLU A 413 -12.07 4.67 -16.74
C GLU A 413 -13.50 4.26 -16.42
N ILE A 414 -13.98 3.11 -16.93
CA ILE A 414 -15.33 2.63 -16.62
C ILE A 414 -15.42 2.26 -15.15
N VAL A 415 -14.41 1.58 -14.61
CA VAL A 415 -14.36 1.22 -13.18
C VAL A 415 -14.29 2.48 -12.32
N ASP A 416 -13.50 3.49 -12.69
CA ASP A 416 -13.44 4.79 -11.99
C ASP A 416 -14.78 5.54 -12.03
N LYS A 417 -15.43 5.56 -13.21
CA LYS A 417 -16.76 6.15 -13.38
C LYS A 417 -17.81 5.44 -12.53
N VAL A 418 -17.69 4.13 -12.31
CA VAL A 418 -18.60 3.42 -11.41
C VAL A 418 -18.23 3.68 -9.95
N ALA A 419 -16.94 3.60 -9.58
CA ALA A 419 -16.47 3.86 -8.22
C ALA A 419 -16.86 5.27 -7.73
N SER A 420 -16.76 6.29 -8.59
CA SER A 420 -17.17 7.66 -8.27
C SER A 420 -18.68 7.84 -8.04
N VAL A 421 -19.54 6.94 -8.54
CA VAL A 421 -20.98 6.92 -8.25
C VAL A 421 -21.26 6.31 -6.87
N TYR A 422 -20.34 5.49 -6.36
CA TYR A 422 -20.44 4.76 -5.10
C TYR A 422 -19.26 5.13 -4.17
N PRO A 423 -19.24 6.34 -3.58
CA PRO A 423 -18.13 6.83 -2.75
C PRO A 423 -17.87 5.98 -1.48
N GLU A 424 -18.82 5.11 -1.12
CA GLU A 424 -18.66 4.11 -0.06
C GLU A 424 -17.71 2.95 -0.45
N LEU A 425 -17.34 2.84 -1.72
CA LEU A 425 -16.44 1.82 -2.24
C LEU A 425 -15.15 2.45 -2.73
N ARG A 426 -14.03 1.82 -2.41
CA ARG A 426 -12.72 2.13 -2.96
C ARG A 426 -12.33 1.12 -4.02
N LYS A 427 -11.70 1.63 -5.06
CA LYS A 427 -11.00 0.81 -6.06
C LYS A 427 -9.60 0.50 -5.54
N ALA A 428 -9.30 -0.79 -5.49
CA ALA A 428 -7.97 -1.34 -5.36
C ALA A 428 -7.54 -1.94 -6.71
N TYR A 429 -6.24 -2.04 -6.90
CA TYR A 429 -5.60 -2.52 -8.10
C TYR A 429 -4.82 -3.81 -7.79
N GLY A 430 -4.57 -4.60 -8.80
CA GLY A 430 -3.79 -5.82 -8.66
C GLY A 430 -3.24 -6.24 -10.01
N LYS A 431 -2.51 -7.35 -10.05
CA LYS A 431 -1.85 -7.81 -11.29
C LYS A 431 -2.87 -8.23 -12.36
N LYS A 432 -3.24 -7.27 -13.21
CA LYS A 432 -4.26 -7.38 -14.28
C LYS A 432 -5.68 -7.64 -13.75
N ILE A 433 -5.97 -7.07 -12.58
CA ILE A 433 -7.27 -7.13 -11.91
C ILE A 433 -7.52 -5.79 -11.20
N PHE A 434 -8.76 -5.28 -11.24
CA PHE A 434 -9.22 -4.23 -10.33
C PHE A 434 -10.14 -4.86 -9.29
N GLU A 435 -10.14 -4.37 -8.07
CA GLU A 435 -11.07 -4.81 -7.03
C GLU A 435 -11.83 -3.60 -6.49
N LEU A 436 -13.17 -3.66 -6.48
CA LEU A 436 -14.00 -2.65 -5.86
C LEU A 436 -14.49 -3.19 -4.51
N GLN A 437 -14.10 -2.55 -3.41
CA GLN A 437 -14.32 -3.01 -2.05
C GLN A 437 -14.74 -1.86 -1.12
N PRO A 438 -15.35 -2.11 0.06
CA PRO A 438 -15.71 -1.05 1.00
C PRO A 438 -14.53 -0.12 1.33
N ASP A 439 -14.77 1.19 1.30
CA ASP A 439 -13.78 2.21 1.68
C ASP A 439 -13.73 2.37 3.20
N ILE A 440 -13.13 1.37 3.86
CA ILE A 440 -12.96 1.36 5.32
C ILE A 440 -11.50 1.03 5.66
N ASP A 441 -10.96 1.82 6.59
CA ASP A 441 -9.63 1.66 7.16
C ASP A 441 -9.55 0.42 8.07
N TRP A 442 -9.50 -0.79 7.49
CA TRP A 442 -9.52 -2.08 8.20
C TRP A 442 -8.17 -2.78 8.13
N HIS A 443 -7.61 -3.14 9.30
CA HIS A 443 -6.31 -3.81 9.44
C HIS A 443 -6.38 -4.97 10.46
N LYS A 444 -5.41 -5.90 10.42
CA LYS A 444 -5.40 -7.14 11.26
C LYS A 444 -5.49 -6.84 12.78
N GLY A 445 -4.98 -5.69 13.22
CA GLY A 445 -5.17 -5.21 14.61
C GLY A 445 -6.64 -4.93 15.00
N LYS A 446 -7.40 -4.19 14.18
CA LYS A 446 -8.84 -3.95 14.43
C LYS A 446 -9.65 -5.26 14.41
N ALA A 447 -9.27 -6.17 13.53
CA ALA A 447 -9.84 -7.52 13.47
C ALA A 447 -9.63 -8.29 14.77
N LEU A 448 -8.40 -8.31 15.27
CA LEU A 448 -8.05 -8.96 16.53
C LEU A 448 -8.86 -8.41 17.71
N LEU A 449 -8.97 -7.08 17.85
CA LEU A 449 -9.80 -6.47 18.91
C LEU A 449 -11.27 -6.85 18.79
N THR A 450 -11.80 -6.90 17.56
CA THR A 450 -13.19 -7.28 17.31
C THR A 450 -13.44 -8.72 17.74
N LEU A 451 -12.52 -9.64 17.41
CA LEU A 451 -12.58 -11.03 17.83
C LEU A 451 -12.48 -11.19 19.34
N LEU A 452 -11.53 -10.51 19.97
CA LEU A 452 -11.37 -10.56 21.43
C LEU A 452 -12.66 -10.14 22.13
N LYS A 453 -13.24 -9.01 21.74
CA LYS A 453 -14.50 -8.52 22.31
C LYS A 453 -15.68 -9.45 22.04
N ALA A 454 -15.81 -9.95 20.81
CA ALA A 454 -16.85 -10.88 20.41
C ALA A 454 -16.86 -12.16 21.23
N LEU A 455 -15.66 -12.69 21.51
CA LEU A 455 -15.43 -13.92 22.25
C LEU A 455 -15.37 -13.71 23.75
N LYS A 456 -15.51 -12.46 24.24
CA LYS A 456 -15.34 -12.07 25.66
C LYS A 456 -13.95 -12.45 26.20
N LEU A 457 -12.96 -12.19 25.37
CA LEU A 457 -11.53 -12.41 25.58
C LEU A 457 -10.76 -11.09 25.72
N ASP A 458 -11.46 -9.97 25.93
CA ASP A 458 -10.93 -8.61 26.12
C ASP A 458 -10.78 -8.21 27.61
N GLY A 459 -10.92 -9.16 28.53
CA GLY A 459 -10.73 -8.95 29.97
C GLY A 459 -9.28 -9.09 30.44
N ASP A 460 -8.94 -8.50 31.59
CA ASP A 460 -7.60 -8.57 32.20
C ASP A 460 -7.20 -10.00 32.64
N ASP A 461 -8.17 -10.91 32.73
CA ASP A 461 -8.00 -12.33 33.02
C ASP A 461 -7.56 -13.13 31.78
N VAL A 462 -7.36 -12.49 30.63
CA VAL A 462 -6.96 -13.14 29.38
C VAL A 462 -5.57 -12.68 28.95
N LEU A 463 -4.80 -13.59 28.37
CA LEU A 463 -3.55 -13.29 27.69
C LEU A 463 -3.69 -13.68 26.21
N PRO A 464 -3.97 -12.70 25.32
CA PRO A 464 -4.04 -12.94 23.90
C PRO A 464 -2.65 -13.02 23.27
N PHE A 465 -2.48 -13.97 22.37
CA PHE A 465 -1.31 -14.13 21.51
C PHE A 465 -1.70 -13.83 20.06
N TYR A 466 -0.83 -13.16 19.34
CA TYR A 466 -0.90 -13.05 17.88
C TYR A 466 0.43 -13.48 17.27
N ILE A 467 0.39 -14.41 16.30
CA ILE A 467 1.57 -14.91 15.59
C ILE A 467 1.38 -14.68 14.10
N GLY A 468 2.36 -14.03 13.47
CA GLY A 468 2.31 -13.62 12.07
C GLY A 468 3.71 -13.45 11.46
N ASP A 469 3.82 -13.46 10.14
CA ASP A 469 5.09 -13.31 9.39
C ASP A 469 5.14 -12.07 8.50
N ASP A 470 4.00 -11.43 8.23
CA ASP A 470 3.93 -10.38 7.22
C ASP A 470 3.87 -8.96 7.82
N VAL A 471 4.03 -7.96 6.96
CA VAL A 471 3.96 -6.55 7.35
C VAL A 471 2.58 -6.15 7.86
N THR A 472 1.52 -6.83 7.43
CA THR A 472 0.14 -6.55 7.88
C THR A 472 -0.13 -7.06 9.29
N ASP A 473 0.67 -8.01 9.78
CA ASP A 473 0.63 -8.55 11.14
C ASP A 473 1.17 -7.56 12.18
N GLU A 474 1.99 -6.60 11.76
CA GLU A 474 2.50 -5.53 12.63
C GLU A 474 1.38 -4.76 13.33
N ASP A 475 0.27 -4.54 12.64
CA ASP A 475 -0.91 -3.89 13.23
C ASP A 475 -1.49 -4.68 14.40
N ALA A 476 -1.45 -6.00 14.32
CA ALA A 476 -1.90 -6.90 15.38
C ALA A 476 -0.88 -6.94 16.54
N PHE A 477 0.41 -6.98 16.24
CA PHE A 477 1.45 -6.88 17.27
C PHE A 477 1.37 -5.57 18.05
N TRP A 478 1.20 -4.45 17.35
CA TRP A 478 1.00 -3.13 17.96
C TRP A 478 -0.21 -3.08 18.87
N THR A 479 -1.31 -3.66 18.40
CA THR A 479 -2.58 -3.73 19.15
C THR A 479 -2.43 -4.49 20.47
N LEU A 480 -1.55 -5.49 20.51
CA LEU A 480 -1.30 -6.29 21.71
C LEU A 480 -0.29 -5.67 22.69
N LYS A 481 0.36 -4.55 22.36
CA LYS A 481 1.34 -3.96 23.27
C LYS A 481 0.71 -3.58 24.61
N GLY A 482 1.23 -4.19 25.68
CA GLY A 482 0.80 -3.96 27.05
C GLY A 482 -0.42 -4.79 27.49
N SER A 483 -1.08 -5.52 26.58
CA SER A 483 -2.27 -6.33 26.88
C SER A 483 -2.15 -7.79 26.42
N GLY A 484 -1.18 -8.11 25.57
CA GLY A 484 -0.95 -9.45 25.01
C GLY A 484 0.49 -9.67 24.54
N ILE A 485 0.69 -10.75 23.79
CA ILE A 485 1.99 -11.17 23.26
C ILE A 485 1.93 -11.28 21.74
N GLY A 486 2.63 -10.39 21.05
CA GLY A 486 2.90 -10.51 19.61
C GLY A 486 4.18 -11.32 19.36
N ILE A 487 4.15 -12.22 18.38
CA ILE A 487 5.29 -13.04 17.97
C ILE A 487 5.45 -12.98 16.46
N VAL A 488 6.59 -12.47 15.99
CA VAL A 488 6.91 -12.44 14.56
C VAL A 488 7.54 -13.76 14.12
N VAL A 489 7.21 -14.24 12.93
CA VAL A 489 7.80 -15.42 12.30
C VAL A 489 8.78 -14.97 11.21
N TRP A 490 10.04 -14.80 11.59
CA TRP A 490 11.10 -14.32 10.69
C TRP A 490 12.49 -14.73 11.21
N ASP A 491 13.38 -15.22 10.33
CA ASP A 491 14.74 -15.64 10.71
C ASP A 491 15.75 -14.49 10.69
N GLU A 492 15.49 -13.43 9.93
CA GLU A 492 16.38 -12.28 9.80
C GLU A 492 16.06 -11.17 10.83
N PRO A 493 17.03 -10.33 11.24
CA PRO A 493 16.74 -9.16 12.06
C PRO A 493 15.84 -8.18 11.31
N TYR A 494 14.59 -8.05 11.76
CA TYR A 494 13.59 -7.14 11.20
C TYR A 494 13.02 -6.23 12.29
N GLU A 495 12.64 -5.00 11.92
CA GLU A 495 11.99 -4.07 12.84
C GLU A 495 10.52 -4.43 13.02
N THR A 496 10.16 -4.92 14.21
CA THR A 496 8.80 -5.37 14.52
C THR A 496 8.29 -4.84 15.86
N ALA A 497 6.97 -4.73 16.00
CA ALA A 497 6.27 -4.46 17.24
C ALA A 497 6.07 -5.71 18.11
N ALA A 498 6.40 -6.90 17.61
CA ALA A 498 6.35 -8.15 18.35
C ALA A 498 7.28 -8.13 19.58
N SER A 499 6.91 -8.90 20.60
CA SER A 499 7.70 -9.05 21.83
C SER A 499 8.73 -10.18 21.73
N TYR A 500 8.48 -11.15 20.84
CA TYR A 500 9.32 -12.32 20.63
C TYR A 500 9.38 -12.67 19.14
N SER A 501 10.37 -13.50 18.75
CA SER A 501 10.46 -14.04 17.40
C SER A 501 10.47 -15.57 17.38
N LEU A 502 10.08 -16.12 16.24
CA LEU A 502 10.24 -17.51 15.83
C LEU A 502 10.79 -17.50 14.41
N LYS A 503 11.61 -18.47 14.02
CA LYS A 503 12.34 -18.38 12.75
C LYS A 503 11.53 -18.80 11.53
N ASN A 504 10.56 -19.69 11.71
CA ASN A 504 9.84 -20.36 10.62
C ASN A 504 8.62 -21.12 11.16
N PRO A 505 7.73 -21.61 10.28
CA PRO A 505 6.56 -22.41 10.67
C PRO A 505 6.87 -23.62 11.56
N GLU A 506 8.04 -24.24 11.46
CA GLU A 506 8.40 -25.38 12.32
C GLU A 506 8.66 -24.94 13.77
N GLU A 507 9.23 -23.75 13.98
CA GLU A 507 9.34 -23.18 15.32
C GLU A 507 7.99 -22.72 15.88
N VAL A 508 7.09 -22.21 15.03
CA VAL A 508 5.68 -21.96 15.39
C VAL A 508 5.06 -23.24 15.93
N ARG A 509 5.14 -24.36 15.20
CA ARG A 509 4.59 -25.65 15.63
C ARG A 509 5.10 -26.06 17.02
N LYS A 510 6.43 -25.99 17.23
CA LYS A 510 7.05 -26.32 18.52
C LYS A 510 6.58 -25.39 19.64
N PHE A 511 6.43 -24.11 19.34
CA PHE A 511 5.98 -23.12 20.32
C PHE A 511 4.53 -23.36 20.73
N LEU A 512 3.64 -23.61 19.77
CA LEU A 512 2.23 -23.94 20.03
C LEU A 512 2.09 -25.17 20.93
N LEU A 513 2.91 -26.21 20.71
CA LEU A 513 2.93 -27.39 21.58
C LEU A 513 3.39 -27.08 23.00
N LYS A 514 4.33 -26.13 23.18
CA LYS A 514 4.78 -25.67 24.50
C LYS A 514 3.75 -24.79 25.22
N LEU A 515 2.82 -24.17 24.50
CA LEU A 515 1.72 -23.39 25.10
C LEU A 515 0.62 -24.28 25.70
N ILE A 516 0.44 -25.52 25.22
CA ILE A 516 -0.63 -26.42 25.67
C ILE A 516 -0.71 -26.56 27.21
N PRO A 517 0.40 -26.83 27.94
CA PRO A 517 0.35 -26.96 29.40
C PRO A 517 -0.05 -25.66 30.12
N LEU A 518 0.07 -24.51 29.45
CA LEU A 518 -0.25 -23.19 30.01
C LEU A 518 -1.74 -22.83 29.84
N GLY A 519 -2.45 -23.47 28.90
CA GLY A 519 -3.87 -23.23 28.63
C GLY A 519 -4.83 -23.83 29.66
N GLY A 520 -4.34 -24.60 30.63
CA GLY A 520 -5.15 -25.29 31.64
C GLY A 520 -5.50 -24.44 32.85
N GLY A 521 -6.39 -23.45 32.67
CA GLY A 521 -6.97 -22.71 33.79
C GLY A 521 -8.23 -23.36 34.35
N HIS A 522 -8.13 -24.55 34.98
CA HIS A 522 -9.14 -25.09 35.89
C HIS A 522 -8.53 -26.19 36.80
N GLU A 523 -8.24 -25.85 38.05
CA GLU A 523 -8.70 -26.67 39.19
C GLU A 523 -10.09 -26.19 39.60
#